data_AF-A0A5M8QR49-F1
#
_entry.id   AF-A0A5M8QR49-F1
#
_cell.length_a   1.000
_cell.length_b   1.000
_cell.length_c   1.000
_cell.angle_alpha   90.00
_cell.angle_beta   90.00
_cell.angle_gamma   90.00
#
_symmetry.space_group_name_H-M   'P 1'
#
loop_
_entity.id
_entity.type
_entity.pdbx_description
1 polymer ?
#
loop_
_entity_poly.entity_id
_entity_poly.type
_entity_poly.pdbx_seq_one_letter_code
_entity_poly.pdbx_strand_id
1 'polypeptide(L)'
;MFTPRCLHIGDTIGVISPSFGGAGAFPHRYKQSVDCLKRMGLNVRPAQNALSSTGYVSDSIKARVDDIHEMFSDSSISAIICSIGGNHSNQLLGYLDYELISKNPKPFIGPKCLPWIIRK
;
A
#
# COMPACT_ATOMS: atom_id res chain seq x y z
N MET A 1 8.96 10.92 17.15
CA MET A 1 9.03 9.44 17.10
C MET A 1 7.61 8.92 17.12
N PHE A 2 7.12 8.41 15.99
CA PHE A 2 5.76 7.88 15.86
C PHE A 2 5.76 6.40 16.24
N THR A 3 4.89 6.02 17.18
CA THR A 3 4.67 4.61 17.52
C THR A 3 3.38 4.16 16.83
N PRO A 4 3.47 3.27 15.82
CA PRO A 4 2.28 2.80 15.14
C PRO A 4 1.34 2.07 16.09
N ARG A 5 0.04 2.32 15.95
CA ARG A 5 -1.01 1.56 16.63
C ARG A 5 -0.94 0.08 16.18
N CYS A 6 -1.09 -0.85 17.13
CA CYS A 6 -1.26 -2.27 16.81
C CYS A 6 -2.57 -2.52 16.06
N LEU A 7 -2.54 -3.47 15.12
CA LEU A 7 -3.75 -3.95 14.44
C LEU A 7 -4.59 -4.82 15.37
N HIS A 8 -5.91 -4.65 15.30
CA HIS A 8 -6.91 -5.41 16.04
C HIS A 8 -7.88 -6.09 15.06
N ILE A 9 -8.60 -7.10 15.54
CA ILE A 9 -9.68 -7.73 14.77
C ILE A 9 -10.70 -6.65 14.36
N GLY A 10 -11.10 -6.67 13.10
CA GLY A 10 -11.99 -5.70 12.46
C GLY A 10 -11.27 -4.55 11.74
N ASP A 11 -9.97 -4.35 11.99
CA ASP A 11 -9.19 -3.30 11.32
C ASP A 11 -9.08 -3.55 9.81
N THR A 12 -9.00 -2.46 9.03
CA THR A 12 -8.87 -2.52 7.57
C THR A 12 -7.43 -2.27 7.14
N ILE A 13 -6.91 -3.20 6.33
CA ILE A 13 -5.63 -3.08 5.65
C ILE A 13 -5.87 -2.56 4.23
N GLY A 14 -5.25 -1.42 3.92
CA GLY A 14 -5.12 -0.91 2.56
C GLY A 14 -4.02 -1.66 1.81
N VAL A 15 -4.28 -2.06 0.57
CA VAL A 15 -3.27 -2.69 -0.29
C VAL A 15 -2.96 -1.79 -1.48
N ILE A 16 -1.67 -1.50 -1.68
CA ILE A 16 -1.16 -0.70 -2.80
C ILE A 16 -0.11 -1.48 -3.59
N SER A 17 0.13 -1.05 -4.84
CA SER A 17 1.19 -1.60 -5.69
C SER A 17 2.09 -0.47 -6.21
N PRO A 18 3.05 0.05 -5.43
CA PRO A 18 3.84 1.22 -5.85
C PRO A 18 5.00 0.87 -6.80
N SER A 19 5.26 -0.41 -7.05
CA SER A 19 6.27 -0.86 -8.01
C SER A 19 5.68 -1.88 -8.99
N PHE A 20 5.95 -3.18 -8.87
CA PHE A 20 5.49 -4.18 -9.83
C PHE A 20 3.99 -4.48 -9.64
N GLY A 21 3.26 -4.66 -10.74
CA GLY A 21 1.84 -5.02 -10.78
C GLY A 21 1.51 -6.46 -10.43
N GLY A 22 2.25 -7.07 -9.50
CA GLY A 22 2.14 -8.51 -9.20
C GLY A 22 0.75 -8.94 -8.73
N ALA A 23 0.02 -8.05 -8.05
CA ALA A 23 -1.36 -8.32 -7.63
C ALA A 23 -2.32 -8.47 -8.82
N GLY A 24 -2.12 -7.66 -9.87
CA GLY A 24 -2.85 -7.77 -11.13
C GLY A 24 -2.37 -8.93 -12.01
N ALA A 25 -1.06 -9.15 -12.07
CA ALA A 25 -0.48 -10.23 -12.87
C ALA A 25 -0.78 -11.64 -12.32
N PHE A 26 -0.94 -11.77 -10.99
CA PHE A 26 -1.19 -13.04 -10.31
C PHE A 26 -2.39 -12.96 -9.37
N PRO A 27 -3.62 -12.79 -9.89
CA PRO A 27 -4.81 -12.52 -9.09
C PRO A 27 -5.14 -13.66 -8.11
N HIS A 28 -4.77 -14.90 -8.43
CA HIS A 28 -4.95 -16.04 -7.55
C HIS A 28 -4.08 -15.93 -6.28
N ARG A 29 -2.84 -15.41 -6.38
CA ARG A 29 -1.95 -15.20 -5.22
C ARG A 29 -2.44 -14.05 -4.35
N TYR A 30 -2.93 -12.99 -4.99
CA TYR A 30 -3.58 -11.88 -4.28
C TYR A 30 -4.83 -12.35 -3.52
N LYS A 31 -5.68 -13.17 -4.15
CA LYS A 31 -6.86 -13.73 -3.47
C LYS A 31 -6.47 -14.58 -2.25
N GLN A 32 -5.45 -15.43 -2.38
CA GLN A 32 -4.94 -16.23 -1.26
C GLN A 32 -4.43 -15.38 -0.08
N SER A 33 -3.74 -14.26 -0.37
CA SER A 33 -3.27 -13.36 0.69
C SER A 33 -4.44 -12.62 1.37
N VAL A 34 -5.44 -12.19 0.60
CA VAL A 34 -6.68 -11.59 1.13
C VAL A 34 -7.41 -12.58 2.04
N ASP A 35 -7.59 -13.83 1.61
CA ASP A 35 -8.26 -14.87 2.40
C ASP A 35 -7.48 -15.18 3.70
N CYS A 36 -6.15 -15.10 3.66
CA CYS A 36 -5.32 -15.23 4.85
C CYS A 36 -5.59 -14.11 5.87
N LEU A 37 -5.54 -12.84 5.43
CA LEU A 37 -5.79 -11.69 6.30
C LEU A 37 -7.22 -11.69 6.85
N LYS A 38 -8.20 -12.07 6.03
CA LYS A 38 -9.60 -12.22 6.48
C LYS A 38 -9.76 -13.28 7.57
N ARG A 39 -9.06 -14.42 7.46
CA ARG A 39 -9.06 -15.46 8.51
C ARG A 39 -8.43 -14.98 9.82
N MET A 40 -7.54 -13.98 9.77
CA MET A 40 -7.00 -13.32 10.96
C MET A 40 -7.97 -12.28 11.55
N GLY A 41 -9.16 -12.13 10.98
CA GLY A 41 -10.18 -11.19 11.43
C GLY A 41 -9.99 -9.77 10.90
N LEU A 42 -9.19 -9.57 9.84
CA LEU A 42 -8.90 -8.26 9.27
C LEU A 42 -9.68 -8.04 7.98
N ASN A 43 -10.05 -6.79 7.71
CA ASN A 43 -10.60 -6.37 6.43
C ASN A 43 -9.47 -6.00 5.46
N VAL A 44 -9.70 -6.20 4.15
CA VAL A 44 -8.71 -5.88 3.12
C VAL A 44 -9.36 -5.03 2.04
N ARG A 45 -8.76 -3.88 1.75
CA ARG A 45 -9.21 -2.96 0.69
C ARG A 45 -8.05 -2.66 -0.28
N PRO A 46 -8.10 -3.13 -1.54
CA PRO A 46 -7.15 -2.67 -2.54
C PRO A 46 -7.43 -1.20 -2.89
N ALA A 47 -6.37 -0.44 -3.16
CA ALA A 47 -6.50 0.88 -3.78
C ALA A 47 -7.00 0.74 -5.21
N GLN A 48 -7.50 1.84 -5.78
CA GLN A 48 -8.12 1.85 -7.09
C GLN A 48 -7.24 1.19 -8.17
N ASN A 49 -5.93 1.44 -8.15
CA ASN A 49 -4.99 0.94 -9.16
C ASN A 49 -4.09 -0.19 -8.63
N ALA A 50 -4.36 -0.71 -7.42
CA ALA A 50 -3.50 -1.71 -6.79
C ALA A 50 -3.47 -3.04 -7.55
N LEU A 51 -4.53 -3.36 -8.30
CA LEU A 51 -4.65 -4.59 -9.10
C LEU A 51 -4.30 -4.38 -10.58
N SER A 52 -3.79 -3.20 -10.96
CA SER A 52 -3.28 -2.96 -12.31
C SER A 52 -1.93 -3.64 -12.53
N SER A 53 -1.64 -3.98 -13.79
CA SER A 53 -0.34 -4.49 -14.22
C SER A 53 0.01 -3.98 -15.62
N THR A 54 0.96 -3.07 -15.69
CA THR A 54 1.42 -2.42 -16.93
C THR A 54 2.91 -2.68 -17.13
N GLY A 55 3.24 -3.78 -17.81
CA GLY A 55 4.63 -4.19 -18.06
C GLY A 55 5.41 -4.44 -16.77
N TYR A 56 6.46 -3.64 -16.53
CA TYR A 56 7.33 -3.76 -15.35
C TYR A 56 6.85 -2.98 -14.12
N VAL A 57 5.74 -2.26 -14.24
CA VAL A 57 5.10 -1.51 -13.14
C VAL A 57 3.63 -1.91 -12.99
N SER A 58 3.00 -1.56 -11.89
CA SER A 58 1.56 -1.71 -11.72
C SER A 58 0.81 -0.76 -12.63
N ASP A 59 1.13 0.52 -12.56
CA ASP A 59 0.45 1.60 -13.25
C ASP A 59 1.36 2.82 -13.44
N SER A 60 0.83 3.88 -14.05
CA SER A 60 1.45 5.20 -14.17
C SER A 60 1.95 5.73 -12.82
N ILE A 61 2.92 6.65 -12.86
CA ILE A 61 3.41 7.32 -11.64
C ILE A 61 2.24 7.99 -10.90
N LYS A 62 1.37 8.69 -11.63
CA LYS A 62 0.23 9.39 -11.04
C LYS A 62 -0.71 8.41 -10.32
N ALA A 63 -1.14 7.33 -10.97
CA ALA A 63 -2.03 6.34 -10.36
C ALA A 63 -1.42 5.71 -9.10
N ARG A 64 -0.12 5.39 -9.12
CA ARG A 64 0.58 4.85 -7.94
C ARG A 64 0.70 5.86 -6.80
N VAL A 65 0.85 7.15 -7.10
CA VAL A 65 0.87 8.23 -6.09
C VAL A 65 -0.52 8.44 -5.51
N ASP A 66 -1.54 8.49 -6.37
CA ASP A 66 -2.94 8.63 -5.95
C ASP A 66 -3.33 7.49 -5.00
N ASP A 67 -2.98 6.23 -5.31
CA ASP A 67 -3.22 5.07 -4.43
C ASP A 67 -2.57 5.24 -3.04
N ILE A 68 -1.35 5.80 -2.99
CA ILE A 68 -0.67 6.07 -1.71
C ILE A 68 -1.41 7.16 -0.94
N HIS A 69 -1.73 8.28 -1.58
CA HIS A 69 -2.42 9.41 -0.95
C HIS A 69 -3.81 9.03 -0.46
N GLU A 70 -4.57 8.28 -1.26
CA GLU A 70 -5.87 7.72 -0.89
C GLU A 70 -5.73 6.92 0.42
N MET A 71 -4.81 5.96 0.47
CA MET A 71 -4.65 5.09 1.65
C MET A 71 -4.14 5.81 2.89
N PHE A 72 -3.32 6.85 2.74
CA PHE A 72 -2.91 7.69 3.87
C PHE A 72 -4.04 8.59 4.34
N SER A 73 -4.77 9.24 3.43
CA SER A 73 -5.87 10.16 3.75
C SER A 73 -7.10 9.50 4.37
N ASP A 74 -7.34 8.22 4.07
CA ASP A 74 -8.51 7.50 4.57
C ASP A 74 -8.32 7.01 6.02
N SER A 75 -9.09 7.58 6.95
CA SER A 75 -9.05 7.24 8.38
C SER A 75 -9.61 5.85 8.71
N SER A 76 -10.35 5.21 7.78
CA SER A 76 -10.81 3.83 7.94
C SER A 76 -9.70 2.80 7.70
N ILE A 77 -8.57 3.22 7.12
CA ILE A 77 -7.41 2.37 6.87
C ILE A 77 -6.47 2.40 8.07
N SER A 78 -6.39 1.26 8.76
CA SER A 78 -5.58 1.07 9.97
C SER A 78 -4.11 0.76 9.65
N ALA A 79 -3.82 0.19 8.47
CA ALA A 79 -2.46 -0.04 7.98
C ALA A 79 -2.41 -0.14 6.46
N ILE A 80 -1.24 0.11 5.86
CA ILE A 80 -1.00 0.01 4.42
C ILE A 80 0.04 -1.09 4.17
N ILE A 81 -0.28 -2.01 3.27
CA ILE A 81 0.62 -3.08 2.83
C ILE A 81 0.90 -2.92 1.33
N CYS A 82 2.16 -3.03 0.96
CA CYS A 82 2.55 -3.24 -0.43
C CYS A 82 2.27 -4.67 -0.88
N SER A 83 1.53 -4.82 -1.98
CA SER A 83 1.22 -6.12 -2.57
C SER A 83 2.46 -6.93 -2.93
N ILE A 84 3.46 -6.27 -3.52
CA ILE A 84 4.76 -6.83 -3.89
C ILE A 84 5.81 -5.70 -4.03
N GLY A 85 7.08 -6.06 -3.96
CA GLY A 85 8.20 -5.15 -4.22
C GLY A 85 8.43 -4.88 -5.72
N GLY A 86 9.65 -4.48 -6.05
CA GLY A 86 10.11 -4.23 -7.42
C GLY A 86 11.19 -3.14 -7.42
N ASN A 87 11.47 -2.54 -8.58
CA ASN A 87 12.58 -1.62 -8.78
C ASN A 87 12.17 -0.17 -9.06
N HIS A 88 10.87 0.16 -9.04
CA HIS A 88 10.34 1.41 -9.60
C HIS A 88 9.61 2.30 -8.58
N SER A 89 9.61 1.95 -7.30
CA SER A 89 8.96 2.75 -6.25
C SER A 89 9.69 4.07 -5.98
N ASN A 90 11.00 4.13 -6.25
CA ASN A 90 11.81 5.35 -6.17
C ASN A 90 11.32 6.46 -7.11
N GLN A 91 10.66 6.12 -8.22
CA GLN A 91 10.09 7.10 -9.15
C GLN A 91 9.02 7.99 -8.49
N LEU A 92 8.40 7.51 -7.41
CA LEU A 92 7.28 8.20 -6.77
C LEU A 92 7.73 9.32 -5.83
N LEU A 93 8.99 9.29 -5.36
CA LEU A 93 9.48 10.17 -4.28
C LEU A 93 9.28 11.66 -4.56
N GLY A 94 9.48 12.11 -5.81
CA GLY A 94 9.31 13.52 -6.18
C GLY A 94 7.85 14.00 -6.22
N TYR A 95 6.88 13.08 -6.10
CA TYR A 95 5.46 13.34 -6.29
C TYR A 95 4.62 13.10 -5.04
N LEU A 96 5.24 12.61 -3.96
CA LEU A 96 4.52 12.35 -2.72
C LEU A 96 4.27 13.65 -1.95
N ASP A 97 3.02 13.89 -1.58
CA ASP A 97 2.66 14.83 -0.53
C ASP A 97 3.08 14.28 0.84
N TYR A 98 4.27 14.67 1.27
CA TYR A 98 4.81 14.29 2.58
C TYR A 98 4.04 14.94 3.73
N GLU A 99 3.40 16.09 3.52
CA GLU A 99 2.63 16.75 4.55
C GLU A 99 1.36 15.95 4.87
N LEU A 100 0.65 15.49 3.83
CA LEU A 100 -0.48 14.57 3.93
C LEU A 100 -0.09 13.29 4.69
N ILE A 101 1.04 12.67 4.32
CA ILE A 101 1.53 11.43 4.92
C ILE A 101 1.88 11.65 6.40
N SER A 102 2.57 12.75 6.72
CA SER A 102 2.97 13.08 8.09
C SER A 102 1.78 13.36 9.02
N LYS A 103 0.70 13.95 8.47
CA LYS A 103 -0.55 14.22 9.21
C LYS A 103 -1.40 12.97 9.45
N ASN A 104 -1.18 11.89 8.68
CA ASN A 104 -1.96 10.66 8.76
C ASN A 104 -1.08 9.43 9.03
N PRO A 105 -0.31 9.40 10.12
CA PRO A 105 0.69 8.37 10.32
C PRO A 105 0.01 7.03 10.62
N LYS A 106 0.38 5.99 9.86
CA LYS A 106 -0.12 4.61 10.02
C LYS A 106 0.96 3.59 9.63
N PRO A 107 0.89 2.34 10.12
CA PRO A 107 1.82 1.30 9.71
C PRO A 107 1.87 1.17 8.19
N PHE A 108 3.07 1.25 7.60
CA PHE A 108 3.31 1.07 6.18
C PHE A 108 4.34 -0.05 6.00
N ILE A 109 3.91 -1.15 5.39
CA ILE A 109 4.62 -2.44 5.43
C ILE A 109 4.94 -2.91 4.01
N GLY A 110 6.21 -3.20 3.76
CA GLY A 110 6.64 -3.85 2.53
C GLY A 110 8.15 -4.01 2.45
N PRO A 111 8.68 -5.21 2.12
CA PRO A 111 10.12 -5.51 2.24
C PRO A 111 11.01 -4.66 1.32
N LYS A 112 10.47 -4.14 0.21
CA LYS A 112 11.19 -3.26 -0.74
C LYS A 112 10.34 -2.08 -1.21
N CYS A 113 9.31 -1.75 -0.45
CA CYS A 113 8.56 -0.54 -0.65
C CYS A 113 9.12 0.54 0.27
N LEU A 114 9.88 1.48 -0.32
CA LEU A 114 10.15 2.80 0.23
C LEU A 114 10.29 2.86 1.77
N PRO A 115 11.36 2.29 2.35
CA PRO A 115 11.64 2.41 3.79
C PRO A 115 11.81 3.87 4.28
N TRP A 116 11.80 4.83 3.36
CA TRP A 116 11.98 6.26 3.58
C TRP A 116 10.69 7.07 3.78
N ILE A 117 9.53 6.59 3.31
CA ILE A 117 8.27 7.37 3.40
C ILE A 117 7.92 7.72 4.86
N ILE A 118 8.25 6.84 5.80
CA ILE A 118 7.87 6.96 7.22
C ILE A 118 9.00 7.56 8.09
N ARG A 119 10.12 7.97 7.49
CA ARG A 119 11.32 8.44 8.21
C ARG A 119 11.62 9.93 8.03
N LYS A 120 10.75 10.69 7.35
CA LYS A 120 10.82 12.15 7.29
C LYS A 120 9.69 12.78 8.09
#